data_AF-A0A162JS79-F1
#
_entry.id   AF-A0A162JS79-F1
#
_cell.length_a   1.000
_cell.length_b   1.000
_cell.length_c   1.000
_cell.angle_alpha   90.00
_cell.angle_beta   90.00
_cell.angle_gamma   90.00
#
_symmetry.space_group_name_H-M   'P 1'
#
loop_
_entity.id
_entity.type
_entity.pdbx_description
1 polymer ?
#
loop_
_entity_poly.entity_id
_entity_poly.type
_entity_poly.pdbx_seq_one_letter_code
_entity_poly.pdbx_strand_id
1 'polypeptide(L)'
;MPDHHEPKQMKRPSVSSRDSSSSDASNGNDAASMHLAALRGQELSDAALLRSKQGRQAVIHGIRHHLSFAQLPAVVALCQQPEYTALARARHARLIMSNIVPEMGDDAVLPYCIWHPETATEETYRNIAKMYPHLKYSVARACAVAGYTKLYRELDVLPEVAVAEEAQASERGGEIFKLIMAQPVRYAVMNDYENKIQRTPRPGAFLNGDTAVASVLRLRSEDPGSVLDAWPSYWDIEEDGYIGEEDVGHLGEDYFGTVTACEIELLEKPLPADLPTVNKDVLILMAAYEGDMDRYARLARPEFIRGEAACIARGIYHNTCFAKWWGTRNLFPAAVNARRTMVNDLSYLTPGIADEDLPYLIWHPLRPHFNTLFEIVRREPRMWVTVAHACIACNYTRLFDLLLPRITPTRELLWEAEQAYNPHFKELLTPLKEQGKLVGGRGEAASEEDKEPTESLVSGRLWLDSLWEKYHPKLWAGLRANAASLELYLMVPEKIRQEAAASEVGNYALYQFDDGIDREWDESIFEKLTVKN
;
A
#
# COMPACT_ATOMS: atom_id res chain seq x y z
N MET A 1 -38.39 17.86 -46.27
CA MET A 1 -39.77 17.36 -46.47
C MET A 1 -39.69 16.19 -47.43
N PRO A 2 -40.01 14.94 -47.05
CA PRO A 2 -40.47 14.43 -45.76
C PRO A 2 -39.41 13.60 -45.02
N ASP A 3 -39.56 13.51 -43.70
CA ASP A 3 -38.99 12.50 -42.82
C ASP A 3 -40.16 11.95 -41.98
N HIS A 4 -40.18 10.64 -41.74
CA HIS A 4 -40.52 10.02 -40.45
C HIS A 4 -40.62 8.50 -40.62
N HIS A 5 -39.65 7.78 -40.06
CA HIS A 5 -39.82 6.38 -39.66
C HIS A 5 -39.45 6.23 -38.19
N GLU A 6 -40.44 5.88 -37.38
CA GLU A 6 -40.30 5.34 -36.02
C GLU A 6 -39.71 3.92 -36.02
N PRO A 7 -38.99 3.51 -34.96
CA PRO A 7 -38.43 2.16 -34.85
C PRO A 7 -39.40 1.15 -34.22
N LYS A 8 -39.38 -0.05 -34.79
CA LYS A 8 -40.12 -1.25 -34.34
C LYS A 8 -39.56 -1.80 -33.03
N GLN A 9 -40.44 -2.04 -32.06
CA GLN A 9 -40.24 -2.99 -30.98
C GLN A 9 -40.24 -4.43 -31.53
N MET A 10 -39.28 -5.26 -31.13
CA MET A 10 -39.40 -6.71 -31.28
C MET A 10 -38.94 -7.48 -30.04
N LYS A 11 -39.89 -8.32 -29.60
CA LYS A 11 -39.96 -9.22 -28.45
C LYS A 11 -38.75 -10.14 -28.25
N ARG A 12 -38.47 -10.40 -26.96
CA ARG A 12 -37.61 -11.47 -26.43
C ARG A 12 -37.95 -12.85 -27.00
N PRO A 13 -36.95 -13.71 -27.29
CA PRO A 13 -37.14 -15.15 -27.36
C PRO A 13 -36.72 -15.84 -26.05
N SER A 14 -37.52 -16.85 -25.74
CA SER A 14 -37.45 -17.80 -24.65
C SER A 14 -36.24 -18.74 -24.73
N VAL A 15 -35.81 -19.12 -23.52
CA VAL A 15 -34.85 -20.17 -23.18
C VAL A 15 -35.18 -21.50 -23.88
N SER A 16 -34.19 -22.10 -24.55
CA SER A 16 -34.17 -23.54 -24.81
C SER A 16 -32.83 -24.12 -24.35
N SER A 17 -32.99 -25.20 -23.58
CA SER A 17 -32.00 -26.06 -22.94
C SER A 17 -30.99 -26.67 -23.90
N ARG A 18 -29.72 -26.72 -23.50
CA ARG A 18 -28.82 -27.84 -23.80
C ARG A 18 -27.83 -28.05 -22.66
N ASP A 19 -27.95 -29.24 -22.11
CA ASP A 19 -27.11 -29.94 -21.14
C ASP A 19 -25.61 -29.59 -21.18
N SER A 20 -25.09 -29.19 -20.03
CA SER A 20 -23.68 -29.27 -19.69
C SER A 20 -23.55 -29.80 -18.26
N SER A 21 -23.24 -31.09 -18.18
CA SER A 21 -22.49 -31.79 -17.12
C SER A 21 -22.38 -31.12 -15.75
N SER A 22 -23.19 -31.63 -14.83
CA SER A 22 -23.20 -31.33 -13.40
C SER A 22 -22.10 -32.09 -12.63
N SER A 23 -20.90 -31.54 -12.50
CA SER A 23 -19.91 -32.09 -11.55
C SER A 23 -19.08 -31.07 -10.77
N ASP A 24 -19.15 -29.76 -11.08
CA ASP A 24 -18.29 -28.77 -10.41
C ASP A 24 -19.01 -27.88 -9.36
N ALA A 25 -20.34 -27.91 -9.28
CA ALA A 25 -21.09 -27.04 -8.38
C ALA A 25 -21.29 -27.61 -6.95
N SER A 26 -21.14 -28.92 -6.73
CA SER A 26 -21.31 -29.53 -5.40
C SER A 26 -20.08 -29.40 -4.50
N ASN A 27 -18.87 -29.42 -5.08
CA ASN A 27 -17.63 -29.40 -4.31
C ASN A 27 -17.32 -28.03 -3.67
N GLY A 28 -17.83 -26.94 -4.24
CA GLY A 28 -17.60 -25.58 -3.72
C GLY A 28 -18.35 -25.28 -2.42
N ASN A 29 -19.58 -25.76 -2.29
CA ASN A 29 -20.41 -25.54 -1.08
C ASN A 29 -19.92 -26.37 0.11
N ASP A 30 -19.45 -27.60 -0.13
CA ASP A 30 -18.95 -28.47 0.95
C ASP A 30 -17.63 -27.94 1.53
N ALA A 31 -16.71 -27.44 0.70
CA ALA A 31 -15.45 -26.86 1.15
C ALA A 31 -15.63 -25.57 1.95
N ALA A 32 -16.53 -24.67 1.52
CA ALA A 32 -16.85 -23.44 2.25
C ALA A 32 -17.51 -23.75 3.62
N SER A 33 -18.40 -24.74 3.65
CA SER A 33 -19.03 -25.22 4.89
C SER A 33 -18.01 -25.80 5.88
N MET A 34 -17.03 -26.57 5.37
CA MET A 34 -15.95 -27.14 6.18
C MET A 34 -15.00 -26.08 6.74
N HIS A 35 -14.64 -25.05 5.95
CA HIS A 35 -13.86 -23.92 6.45
C HIS A 35 -14.55 -23.22 7.62
N LEU A 36 -15.85 -22.95 7.48
CA LEU A 36 -16.63 -22.27 8.51
C LEU A 36 -16.77 -23.11 9.79
N ALA A 37 -16.95 -24.42 9.67
CA ALA A 37 -17.01 -25.33 10.82
C ALA A 37 -15.68 -25.38 11.61
N ALA A 38 -14.55 -25.38 10.90
CA ALA A 38 -13.23 -25.33 11.52
C ALA A 38 -12.96 -23.98 12.20
N LEU A 39 -13.33 -22.88 11.53
CA LEU A 39 -13.20 -21.52 12.06
C LEU A 39 -13.98 -21.37 13.38
N ARG A 40 -15.21 -21.89 13.43
CA ARG A 40 -16.07 -21.93 14.62
C ARG A 40 -15.61 -22.91 15.72
N GLY A 41 -14.53 -23.64 15.49
CA GLY A 41 -14.05 -24.68 16.41
C GLY A 41 -15.08 -25.80 16.65
N GLN A 42 -15.93 -26.09 15.66
CA GLN A 42 -16.99 -27.11 15.78
C GLN A 42 -16.48 -28.47 15.34
N GLU A 43 -15.81 -28.54 14.19
CA GLU A 43 -15.35 -29.79 13.60
C GLU A 43 -14.01 -29.63 12.88
N LEU A 44 -13.19 -30.68 12.92
CA LEU A 44 -11.98 -30.80 12.12
C LEU A 44 -12.33 -31.66 10.89
N SER A 45 -12.82 -31.02 9.84
CA SER A 45 -13.36 -31.71 8.67
C SER A 45 -12.23 -32.06 7.68
N ASP A 46 -11.88 -33.35 7.56
CA ASP A 46 -11.04 -33.97 6.53
C ASP A 46 -9.57 -33.46 6.37
N ALA A 47 -8.65 -34.37 6.03
CA ALA A 47 -7.26 -34.05 5.66
C ALA A 47 -7.17 -33.14 4.42
N ALA A 48 -8.21 -33.07 3.60
CA ALA A 48 -8.29 -32.16 2.46
C ALA A 48 -8.24 -30.67 2.88
N LEU A 49 -8.83 -30.33 4.02
CA LEU A 49 -8.87 -28.96 4.56
C LEU A 49 -7.46 -28.44 4.87
N LEU A 50 -6.62 -29.29 5.47
CA LEU A 50 -5.25 -28.92 5.86
C LEU A 50 -4.30 -28.73 4.67
N ARG A 51 -4.70 -29.13 3.45
CA ARG A 51 -3.90 -28.90 2.24
C ARG A 51 -3.93 -27.45 1.79
N SER A 52 -5.04 -26.73 2.00
CA SER A 52 -5.17 -25.32 1.62
C SER A 52 -4.57 -24.40 2.70
N LYS A 53 -4.06 -23.23 2.30
CA LYS A 53 -3.57 -22.20 3.24
C LYS A 53 -4.73 -21.69 4.12
N GLN A 54 -5.85 -21.33 3.49
CA GLN A 54 -7.06 -20.85 4.17
C GLN A 54 -7.63 -21.90 5.15
N GLY A 55 -7.60 -23.19 4.82
CA GLY A 55 -8.06 -24.24 5.72
C GLY A 55 -7.17 -24.39 6.95
N ARG A 56 -5.84 -24.31 6.80
CA ARG A 56 -4.93 -24.28 7.96
C ARG A 56 -5.18 -23.05 8.84
N GLN A 57 -5.38 -21.89 8.22
CA GLN A 57 -5.70 -20.63 8.91
C GLN A 57 -7.02 -20.72 9.70
N ALA A 58 -8.09 -21.28 9.10
CA ALA A 58 -9.37 -21.51 9.77
C ALA A 58 -9.22 -22.43 11.00
N VAL A 59 -8.43 -23.51 10.89
CA VAL A 59 -8.17 -24.40 12.04
C VAL A 59 -7.35 -23.69 13.12
N ILE A 60 -6.33 -22.89 12.75
CA ILE A 60 -5.56 -22.08 13.71
C ILE A 60 -6.48 -21.12 14.46
N HIS A 61 -7.35 -20.40 13.74
CA HIS A 61 -8.35 -19.52 14.31
C HIS A 61 -9.25 -20.27 15.31
N GLY A 62 -9.85 -21.39 14.88
CA GLY A 62 -10.70 -22.21 15.74
C GLY A 62 -9.99 -22.68 17.01
N ILE A 63 -8.70 -23.07 16.91
CA ILE A 63 -7.88 -23.45 18.06
C ILE A 63 -7.67 -22.27 19.02
N ARG A 64 -7.35 -21.08 18.51
CA ARG A 64 -7.09 -19.88 19.34
C ARG A 64 -8.34 -19.38 20.06
N HIS A 65 -9.51 -19.53 19.44
CA HIS A 65 -10.77 -18.99 19.95
C HIS A 65 -11.58 -20.00 20.79
N HIS A 66 -11.39 -21.31 20.61
CA HIS A 66 -12.20 -22.33 21.29
C HIS A 66 -11.35 -23.37 22.04
N LEU A 67 -11.34 -23.30 23.39
CA LEU A 67 -10.58 -24.24 24.22
C LEU A 67 -11.00 -25.70 24.03
N SER A 68 -12.32 -25.97 23.95
CA SER A 68 -12.85 -27.31 23.72
C SER A 68 -12.34 -27.91 22.42
N PHE A 69 -12.27 -27.10 21.35
CA PHE A 69 -11.72 -27.49 20.06
C PHE A 69 -10.22 -27.80 20.14
N ALA A 70 -9.44 -26.92 20.81
CA ALA A 70 -8.00 -27.12 21.03
C ALA A 70 -7.66 -28.37 21.86
N GLN A 71 -8.63 -28.89 22.62
CA GLN A 71 -8.50 -30.11 23.43
C GLN A 71 -9.02 -31.37 22.74
N LEU A 72 -9.64 -31.26 21.55
CA LEU A 72 -10.11 -32.43 20.81
C LEU A 72 -8.94 -33.39 20.51
N PRO A 73 -9.10 -34.71 20.74
CA PRO A 73 -8.03 -35.68 20.50
C PRO A 73 -7.45 -35.62 19.08
N ALA A 74 -8.29 -35.38 18.08
CA ALA A 74 -7.86 -35.23 16.69
C ALA A 74 -6.97 -34.00 16.48
N VAL A 75 -7.31 -32.86 17.10
CA VAL A 75 -6.51 -31.63 17.06
C VAL A 75 -5.19 -31.82 17.82
N VAL A 76 -5.22 -32.46 19.00
CA VAL A 76 -4.01 -32.79 19.75
C VAL A 76 -3.06 -33.65 18.92
N ALA A 77 -3.59 -34.67 18.23
CA ALA A 77 -2.80 -35.53 17.36
C ALA A 77 -2.20 -34.78 16.16
N LEU A 78 -2.93 -33.82 15.57
CA LEU A 78 -2.40 -32.95 14.52
C LEU A 78 -1.28 -32.03 15.01
N CYS A 79 -1.43 -31.41 16.18
CA CYS A 79 -0.42 -30.51 16.76
C CYS A 79 0.89 -31.24 17.09
N GLN A 80 0.91 -32.57 17.17
CA GLN A 80 2.12 -33.35 17.39
C GLN A 80 2.89 -33.65 16.09
N GLN A 81 2.30 -33.36 14.92
CA GLN A 81 2.95 -33.61 13.64
C GLN A 81 3.96 -32.50 13.32
N PRO A 82 5.20 -32.85 12.95
CA PRO A 82 6.24 -31.85 12.63
C PRO A 82 5.88 -30.91 11.48
N GLU A 83 4.98 -31.32 10.57
CA GLU A 83 4.54 -30.48 9.45
C GLU A 83 3.61 -29.33 9.87
N TYR A 84 3.01 -29.40 11.07
CA TYR A 84 1.99 -28.46 11.54
C TYR A 84 2.42 -27.70 12.81
N THR A 85 3.66 -27.22 12.85
CA THR A 85 4.15 -26.45 14.02
C THR A 85 3.31 -25.22 14.35
N ALA A 86 2.70 -24.57 13.36
CA ALA A 86 1.77 -23.45 13.56
C ALA A 86 0.53 -23.86 14.38
N LEU A 87 -0.05 -25.04 14.11
CA LEU A 87 -1.16 -25.58 14.91
C LEU A 87 -0.73 -25.86 16.35
N ALA A 88 0.50 -26.34 16.55
CA ALA A 88 1.07 -26.56 17.88
C ALA A 88 1.21 -25.24 18.66
N ARG A 89 1.79 -24.21 18.02
CA ARG A 89 1.91 -22.85 18.59
C ARG A 89 0.55 -22.27 18.94
N ALA A 90 -0.41 -22.33 18.03
CA ALA A 90 -1.78 -21.87 18.26
C ALA A 90 -2.43 -22.56 19.48
N ARG A 91 -2.25 -23.88 19.60
CA ARG A 91 -2.76 -24.66 20.73
C ARG A 91 -2.08 -24.27 22.04
N HIS A 92 -0.75 -24.11 22.06
CA HIS A 92 -0.03 -23.66 23.24
C HIS A 92 -0.49 -22.26 23.68
N ALA A 93 -0.65 -21.33 22.74
CA ALA A 93 -1.22 -20.01 23.03
C ALA A 93 -2.60 -20.12 23.67
N ARG A 94 -3.52 -20.92 23.09
CA ARG A 94 -4.88 -21.13 23.64
C ARG A 94 -4.86 -21.67 25.07
N LEU A 95 -4.01 -22.66 25.35
CA LEU A 95 -3.88 -23.23 26.68
C LEU A 95 -3.41 -22.17 27.68
N ILE A 96 -2.38 -21.39 27.34
CA ILE A 96 -1.88 -20.28 28.17
C ILE A 96 -2.99 -19.28 28.47
N MET A 97 -3.70 -18.81 27.43
CA MET A 97 -4.83 -17.87 27.57
C MET A 97 -5.96 -18.42 28.44
N SER A 98 -6.09 -19.76 28.50
CA SER A 98 -7.05 -20.46 29.37
C SER A 98 -6.50 -20.81 30.76
N ASN A 99 -5.39 -20.20 31.19
CA ASN A 99 -4.71 -20.46 32.47
C ASN A 99 -4.15 -21.87 32.64
N ILE A 100 -3.82 -22.54 31.54
CA ILE A 100 -3.20 -23.86 31.53
C ILE A 100 -1.76 -23.68 31.01
N VAL A 101 -0.76 -24.07 31.81
CA VAL A 101 0.64 -24.02 31.38
C VAL A 101 0.96 -25.29 30.59
N PRO A 102 1.16 -25.23 29.26
CA PRO A 102 1.47 -26.41 28.47
C PRO A 102 2.93 -26.86 28.68
N GLU A 103 3.17 -28.15 28.49
CA GLU A 103 4.50 -28.69 28.23
C GLU A 103 4.85 -28.41 26.76
N MET A 104 5.79 -27.49 26.54
CA MET A 104 6.26 -27.09 25.24
C MET A 104 7.65 -27.70 25.03
N GLY A 105 7.85 -28.29 23.85
CA GLY A 105 9.11 -28.94 23.48
C GLY A 105 10.18 -27.92 23.09
N ASP A 106 10.56 -27.94 21.82
CA ASP A 106 11.57 -27.04 21.28
C ASP A 106 11.06 -25.61 21.04
N ASP A 107 11.98 -24.72 20.67
CA ASP A 107 11.67 -23.33 20.35
C ASP A 107 10.70 -23.18 19.16
N ALA A 108 10.58 -24.20 18.29
CA ALA A 108 9.76 -24.12 17.08
C ALA A 108 8.26 -24.17 17.40
N VAL A 109 7.87 -24.69 18.57
CA VAL A 109 6.48 -24.77 19.02
C VAL A 109 6.13 -23.72 20.09
N LEU A 110 7.04 -22.78 20.38
CA LEU A 110 6.77 -21.68 21.29
C LEU A 110 5.87 -20.63 20.61
N PRO A 111 4.71 -20.27 21.21
CA PRO A 111 3.83 -19.26 20.64
C PRO A 111 4.40 -17.86 20.81
N TYR A 112 4.34 -17.06 19.74
CA TYR A 112 4.74 -15.65 19.75
C TYR A 112 3.68 -14.77 20.44
N CYS A 113 2.42 -14.88 19.99
CA CYS A 113 1.25 -14.18 20.55
C CYS A 113 0.45 -15.07 21.52
N ILE A 114 0.51 -14.74 22.82
CA ILE A 114 -0.10 -15.52 23.93
C ILE A 114 -1.19 -14.78 24.71
N TRP A 115 -1.65 -13.63 24.21
CA TRP A 115 -2.53 -12.70 24.92
C TRP A 115 -3.80 -12.29 24.16
N HIS A 116 -3.98 -12.80 22.95
CA HIS A 116 -5.13 -12.52 22.09
C HIS A 116 -5.79 -13.84 21.63
N PRO A 117 -7.12 -14.01 21.75
CA PRO A 117 -8.14 -12.98 21.98
C PRO A 117 -8.32 -12.52 23.44
N GLU A 118 -7.77 -13.26 24.41
CA GLU A 118 -7.92 -12.95 25.83
C GLU A 118 -6.62 -13.16 26.60
N THR A 119 -6.43 -12.38 27.67
CA THR A 119 -5.23 -12.49 28.50
C THR A 119 -5.40 -13.52 29.61
N ALA A 120 -4.35 -14.31 29.87
CA ALA A 120 -4.26 -15.14 31.05
C ALA A 120 -4.14 -14.33 32.36
N THR A 121 -4.20 -15.01 33.51
CA THR A 121 -3.92 -14.41 34.82
C THR A 121 -2.43 -14.11 35.00
N GLU A 122 -2.13 -13.19 35.92
CA GLU A 122 -0.77 -12.83 36.30
C GLU A 122 0.05 -14.04 36.79
N GLU A 123 -0.59 -14.98 37.50
CA GLU A 123 0.06 -16.20 38.00
C GLU A 123 0.47 -17.14 36.86
N THR A 124 -0.42 -17.37 35.89
CA THR A 124 -0.11 -18.18 34.70
C THR A 124 1.09 -17.60 33.96
N TYR A 125 1.10 -16.29 33.71
CA TYR A 125 2.20 -15.63 33.03
C TYR A 125 3.52 -15.68 33.82
N ARG A 126 3.46 -15.56 35.15
CA ARG A 126 4.64 -15.76 36.02
C ARG A 126 5.21 -17.18 35.88
N ASN A 127 4.34 -18.19 35.82
CA ASN A 127 4.74 -19.58 35.62
C ASN A 127 5.35 -19.79 34.22
N ILE A 128 4.77 -19.21 33.18
CA ILE A 128 5.32 -19.24 31.82
C ILE A 128 6.70 -18.59 31.75
N ALA A 129 6.87 -17.39 32.28
CA ALA A 129 8.16 -16.70 32.27
C ALA A 129 9.25 -17.45 33.06
N LYS A 130 8.86 -18.22 34.08
CA LYS A 130 9.77 -19.06 34.87
C LYS A 130 10.15 -20.34 34.15
N MET A 131 9.19 -21.03 33.55
CA MET A 131 9.41 -22.31 32.85
C MET A 131 10.06 -22.13 31.49
N TYR A 132 9.68 -21.06 30.78
CA TYR A 132 10.14 -20.76 29.42
C TYR A 132 10.70 -19.32 29.37
N PRO A 133 11.94 -19.11 29.82
CA PRO A 133 12.55 -17.78 29.86
C PRO A 133 12.58 -17.06 28.50
N HIS A 134 12.56 -17.80 27.40
CA HIS A 134 12.49 -17.26 26.04
C HIS A 134 11.18 -16.50 25.77
N LEU A 135 10.09 -16.81 26.47
CA LEU A 135 8.79 -16.17 26.32
C LEU A 135 8.62 -14.92 27.20
N LYS A 136 9.66 -14.49 27.95
CA LYS A 136 9.56 -13.31 28.82
C LYS A 136 9.07 -12.06 28.10
N TYR A 137 9.47 -11.83 26.85
CA TYR A 137 9.01 -10.68 26.07
C TYR A 137 7.55 -10.83 25.60
N SER A 138 7.12 -12.04 25.21
CA SER A 138 5.70 -12.33 24.95
C SER A 138 4.85 -12.11 26.21
N VAL A 139 5.35 -12.50 27.38
CA VAL A 139 4.70 -12.24 28.67
C VAL A 139 4.70 -10.75 29.00
N ALA A 140 5.77 -10.02 28.72
CA ALA A 140 5.84 -8.57 28.93
C ALA A 140 4.81 -7.82 28.07
N ARG A 141 4.64 -8.23 26.80
CA ARG A 141 3.61 -7.68 25.92
C ARG A 141 2.20 -8.04 26.39
N ALA A 142 1.99 -9.26 26.88
CA ALA A 142 0.74 -9.63 27.53
C ALA A 142 0.44 -8.76 28.77
N CYS A 143 1.46 -8.39 29.56
CA CYS A 143 1.32 -7.48 30.68
C CYS A 143 0.91 -6.07 30.22
N ALA A 144 1.45 -5.59 29.09
CA ALA A 144 1.07 -4.31 28.50
C ALA A 144 -0.42 -4.28 28.10
N VAL A 145 -0.93 -5.36 27.52
CA VAL A 145 -2.37 -5.49 27.21
C VAL A 145 -3.21 -5.53 28.48
N ALA A 146 -2.85 -6.38 29.45
CA ALA A 146 -3.67 -6.63 30.64
C ALA A 146 -3.56 -5.54 31.73
N GLY A 147 -2.50 -4.72 31.70
CA GLY A 147 -2.18 -3.76 32.77
C GLY A 147 -1.47 -4.38 33.97
N TYR A 148 -0.76 -5.51 33.81
CA TYR A 148 -0.07 -6.20 34.90
C TYR A 148 1.29 -5.55 35.22
N THR A 149 1.29 -4.29 35.65
CA THR A 149 2.52 -3.51 35.92
C THR A 149 3.45 -4.19 36.93
N LYS A 150 2.90 -4.88 37.94
CA LYS A 150 3.71 -5.58 38.95
C LYS A 150 4.50 -6.72 38.33
N LEU A 151 3.83 -7.61 37.59
CA LEU A 151 4.50 -8.70 36.88
C LEU A 151 5.50 -8.17 35.86
N TYR A 152 5.15 -7.13 35.09
CA TYR A 152 6.09 -6.53 34.14
C TYR A 152 7.44 -6.16 34.80
N ARG A 153 7.40 -5.55 35.99
CA ARG A 153 8.62 -5.25 36.76
C ARG A 153 9.37 -6.49 37.24
N GLU A 154 8.68 -7.59 37.55
CA GLU A 154 9.28 -8.86 37.98
C GLU A 154 10.01 -9.58 36.83
N LEU A 155 9.62 -9.37 35.56
CA LEU A 155 10.21 -10.05 34.41
C LEU A 155 11.67 -9.65 34.15
N ASP A 156 12.05 -8.43 34.58
CA ASP A 156 13.36 -7.81 34.36
C ASP A 156 13.77 -7.83 32.87
N VAL A 157 12.83 -7.43 32.01
CA VAL A 157 13.06 -7.30 30.56
C VAL A 157 13.64 -5.92 30.24
N LEU A 158 14.36 -5.84 29.12
CA LEU A 158 14.80 -4.55 28.59
C LEU A 158 13.59 -3.67 28.23
N PRO A 159 13.73 -2.34 28.26
CA PRO A 159 12.69 -1.40 27.83
C PRO A 159 12.45 -1.54 26.33
N GLU A 160 11.47 -2.37 25.98
CA GLU A 160 11.23 -2.86 24.63
C GLU A 160 10.15 -2.00 23.94
N VAL A 161 10.39 -1.63 22.67
CA VAL A 161 9.54 -0.70 21.92
C VAL A 161 8.17 -1.26 21.52
N ALA A 162 8.07 -2.52 21.09
CA ALA A 162 6.79 -3.18 20.82
C ALA A 162 5.93 -3.34 22.08
N VAL A 163 6.53 -3.60 23.24
CA VAL A 163 5.82 -3.60 24.53
C VAL A 163 5.32 -2.19 24.86
N ALA A 164 6.10 -1.14 24.54
CA ALA A 164 5.64 0.23 24.69
C ALA A 164 4.52 0.61 23.70
N GLU A 165 4.62 0.23 22.43
CA GLU A 165 3.55 0.46 21.43
C GLU A 165 2.26 -0.24 21.83
N GLU A 166 2.33 -1.50 22.29
CA GLU A 166 1.18 -2.23 22.84
C GLU A 166 0.61 -1.54 24.09
N ALA A 167 1.47 -1.09 25.01
CA ALA A 167 1.05 -0.39 26.22
C ALA A 167 0.41 0.97 25.92
N GLN A 168 0.86 1.66 24.87
CA GLN A 168 0.31 2.92 24.39
C GLN A 168 -1.08 2.73 23.79
N ALA A 169 -1.28 1.63 23.04
CA ALA A 169 -2.56 1.28 22.43
C ALA A 169 -3.59 0.69 23.41
N SER A 170 -3.13 0.22 24.57
CA SER A 170 -3.97 -0.39 25.62
C SER A 170 -4.51 0.64 26.61
N GLU A 171 -5.81 0.56 26.92
CA GLU A 171 -6.45 1.36 27.99
C GLU A 171 -5.82 1.14 29.37
N ARG A 172 -5.23 -0.04 29.61
CA ARG A 172 -4.66 -0.45 30.91
C ARG A 172 -3.13 -0.36 30.93
N GLY A 173 -2.50 -0.19 29.78
CA GLY A 173 -1.04 -0.25 29.62
C GLY A 173 -0.30 1.02 30.05
N GLY A 174 -1.00 2.11 30.36
CA GLY A 174 -0.40 3.44 30.53
C GLY A 174 0.72 3.54 31.58
N GLU A 175 0.71 2.73 32.64
CA GLU A 175 1.83 2.69 33.61
C GLU A 175 3.07 2.03 33.03
N ILE A 176 2.91 0.90 32.31
CA ILE A 176 4.01 0.18 31.65
C ILE A 176 4.62 1.07 30.56
N PHE A 177 3.78 1.75 29.78
CA PHE A 177 4.23 2.73 28.80
C PHE A 177 5.13 3.79 29.45
N LYS A 178 4.68 4.42 30.53
CA LYS A 178 5.48 5.43 31.27
C LYS A 178 6.79 4.87 31.80
N LEU A 179 6.81 3.63 32.30
CA LEU A 179 8.03 2.98 32.80
C LEU A 179 9.07 2.78 31.68
N ILE A 180 8.64 2.33 30.50
CA ILE A 180 9.52 2.11 29.35
C ILE A 180 10.01 3.44 28.79
N MET A 181 9.11 4.41 28.59
CA MET A 181 9.43 5.71 28.01
C MET A 181 10.30 6.59 28.91
N ALA A 182 10.32 6.33 30.22
CA ALA A 182 11.23 6.98 31.16
C ALA A 182 12.68 6.46 31.08
N GLN A 183 12.93 5.35 30.39
CA GLN A 183 14.28 4.81 30.26
C GLN A 183 15.10 5.62 29.24
N PRO A 184 16.40 5.85 29.50
CA PRO A 184 17.27 6.63 28.60
C PRO A 184 17.54 5.92 27.27
N VAL A 185 17.44 4.59 27.24
CA VAL A 185 17.66 3.76 26.06
C VAL A 185 16.54 2.73 25.98
N ARG A 186 15.96 2.58 24.80
CA ARG A 186 14.96 1.55 24.46
C ARG A 186 15.52 0.60 23.42
N TYR A 187 14.95 -0.60 23.36
CA TYR A 187 15.47 -1.70 22.57
C TYR A 187 14.41 -2.24 21.61
N ALA A 188 14.85 -2.59 20.40
CA ALA A 188 14.09 -3.45 19.50
C ALA A 188 14.49 -4.90 19.79
N VAL A 189 13.57 -5.66 20.39
CA VAL A 189 13.76 -7.09 20.69
C VAL A 189 12.72 -7.94 19.96
N MET A 190 11.47 -7.50 19.95
CA MET A 190 10.40 -8.19 19.24
C MET A 190 10.37 -7.76 17.76
N ASN A 191 10.06 -8.70 16.86
CA ASN A 191 9.89 -8.45 15.44
C ASN A 191 8.61 -9.13 14.94
N ASP A 192 7.55 -8.34 14.82
CA ASP A 192 6.22 -8.82 14.42
C ASP A 192 6.14 -9.21 12.94
N TYR A 193 7.02 -8.67 12.09
CA TYR A 193 7.09 -9.08 10.67
C TYR A 193 7.60 -10.53 10.50
N GLU A 194 8.36 -11.03 11.47
CA GLU A 194 8.97 -12.36 11.40
C GLU A 194 8.45 -13.31 12.49
N ASN A 195 7.56 -12.86 13.38
CA ASN A 195 7.11 -13.56 14.57
C ASN A 195 8.27 -14.05 15.45
N LYS A 196 9.29 -13.20 15.66
CA LYS A 196 10.55 -13.58 16.33
C LYS A 196 10.95 -12.63 17.44
N ILE A 197 11.55 -13.23 18.48
CA ILE A 197 12.27 -12.53 19.54
C ILE A 197 13.77 -12.57 19.18
N GLN A 198 14.37 -11.41 18.97
CA GLN A 198 15.77 -11.28 18.59
C GLN A 198 16.69 -11.68 19.75
N ARG A 199 17.69 -12.51 19.45
CA ARG A 199 18.72 -12.92 20.43
C ARG A 199 19.63 -11.76 20.84
N THR A 200 19.81 -10.79 19.95
CA THR A 200 20.68 -9.63 20.16
C THR A 200 19.82 -8.36 20.13
N PRO A 201 19.40 -7.85 21.29
CA PRO A 201 18.65 -6.59 21.39
C PRO A 201 19.39 -5.44 20.72
N ARG A 202 18.67 -4.64 19.91
CA ARG A 202 19.23 -3.44 19.30
C ARG A 202 18.90 -2.20 20.14
N PRO A 203 19.88 -1.50 20.74
CA PRO A 203 19.64 -0.29 21.53
C PRO A 203 19.33 0.92 20.63
N GLY A 204 18.73 1.95 21.22
CA GLY A 204 18.44 3.22 20.53
C GLY A 204 17.21 3.14 19.63
N ALA A 205 16.30 2.19 19.90
CA ALA A 205 15.05 2.07 19.18
C ALA A 205 14.04 3.12 19.65
N PHE A 206 13.18 3.54 18.73
CA PHE A 206 12.05 4.45 18.97
C PHE A 206 10.74 3.78 18.61
N LEU A 207 9.62 4.36 19.04
CA LEU A 207 8.31 3.92 18.57
C LEU A 207 8.18 4.29 17.09
N ASN A 208 7.87 3.32 16.24
CA ASN A 208 7.85 3.45 14.80
C ASN A 208 6.61 2.82 14.13
N GLY A 209 5.64 2.34 14.90
CA GLY A 209 4.42 1.72 14.37
C GLY A 209 4.68 0.40 13.66
N ASP A 210 5.65 -0.37 14.16
CA ASP A 210 6.07 -1.66 13.61
C ASP A 210 5.49 -2.86 14.39
N THR A 211 4.55 -2.59 15.30
CA THR A 211 3.93 -3.56 16.20
C THR A 211 2.46 -3.80 15.84
N ALA A 212 2.08 -5.08 15.73
CA ALA A 212 0.69 -5.51 15.58
C ALA A 212 -0.04 -5.45 16.94
N VAL A 213 -0.45 -4.25 17.36
CA VAL A 213 -1.12 -4.04 18.65
C VAL A 213 -2.50 -4.72 18.71
N ALA A 214 -3.02 -4.99 19.90
CA ALA A 214 -4.23 -5.78 20.11
C ALA A 214 -5.48 -5.25 19.39
N SER A 215 -5.59 -3.94 19.14
CA SER A 215 -6.70 -3.38 18.34
C SER A 215 -6.65 -3.84 16.87
N VAL A 216 -5.45 -4.03 16.32
CA VAL A 216 -5.23 -4.54 14.96
C VAL A 216 -5.57 -6.02 14.85
N LEU A 217 -5.27 -6.80 15.89
CA LEU A 217 -5.59 -8.24 15.93
C LEU A 217 -7.09 -8.54 15.97
N ARG A 218 -7.94 -7.55 16.25
CA ARG A 218 -9.41 -7.71 16.21
C ARG A 218 -9.98 -7.66 14.80
N LEU A 219 -9.18 -7.22 13.83
CA LEU A 219 -9.60 -7.16 12.43
C LEU A 219 -9.72 -8.58 11.87
N ARG A 220 -10.80 -8.84 11.12
CA ARG A 220 -11.13 -10.15 10.57
C ARG A 220 -11.73 -10.04 9.18
N SER A 221 -11.41 -10.96 8.28
CA SER A 221 -11.98 -10.99 6.93
C SER A 221 -12.46 -12.36 6.47
N GLU A 222 -13.55 -12.38 5.71
CA GLU A 222 -14.11 -13.57 5.06
C GLU A 222 -13.21 -14.14 3.97
N ASP A 223 -12.47 -13.28 3.25
CA ASP A 223 -11.51 -13.68 2.23
C ASP A 223 -10.12 -13.06 2.45
N PRO A 224 -9.30 -13.66 3.34
CA PRO A 224 -7.93 -13.22 3.57
C PRO A 224 -7.06 -13.19 2.31
N GLY A 225 -7.43 -13.94 1.27
CA GLY A 225 -6.72 -13.95 -0.02
C GLY A 225 -6.93 -12.66 -0.80
N SER A 226 -8.05 -11.98 -0.60
CA SER A 226 -8.34 -10.65 -1.18
C SER A 226 -7.72 -9.49 -0.40
N VAL A 227 -7.38 -9.71 0.88
CA VAL A 227 -6.85 -8.71 1.83
C VAL A 227 -5.32 -8.57 1.75
N LEU A 228 -4.65 -9.43 0.98
CA LEU A 228 -3.18 -9.56 0.90
C LEU A 228 -2.41 -8.27 0.59
N ASP A 229 -3.08 -7.20 0.14
CA ASP A 229 -2.42 -5.95 -0.25
C ASP A 229 -2.66 -4.79 0.74
N ALA A 230 -3.52 -4.93 1.76
CA ALA A 230 -3.89 -3.83 2.65
C ALA A 230 -3.58 -4.11 4.12
N TRP A 231 -3.29 -3.05 4.89
CA TRP A 231 -3.16 -3.10 6.34
C TRP A 231 -4.35 -3.83 6.98
N PRO A 232 -4.15 -4.79 7.90
CA PRO A 232 -2.92 -5.11 8.61
C PRO A 232 -2.17 -6.35 8.10
N SER A 233 -2.39 -6.78 6.85
CA SER A 233 -1.88 -8.06 6.31
C SER A 233 -0.36 -8.29 6.41
N TYR A 234 0.42 -7.24 6.72
CA TYR A 234 1.88 -7.26 6.88
C TYR A 234 2.39 -8.03 8.11
N TRP A 235 1.54 -8.26 9.11
CA TRP A 235 1.88 -9.02 10.31
C TRP A 235 0.90 -10.18 10.45
N ASP A 236 1.35 -11.39 10.74
CA ASP A 236 0.43 -12.51 11.06
C ASP A 236 0.91 -13.19 12.35
N ILE A 237 0.88 -12.44 13.44
CA ILE A 237 1.41 -12.90 14.74
C ILE A 237 0.54 -13.97 15.40
N GLU A 238 -0.69 -14.14 14.90
CA GLU A 238 -1.63 -15.18 15.30
C GLU A 238 -1.55 -16.44 14.43
N GLU A 239 -1.01 -16.31 13.22
CA GLU A 239 -0.84 -17.32 12.17
C GLU A 239 -2.16 -17.80 11.52
N ASP A 240 -3.25 -17.06 11.73
CA ASP A 240 -4.57 -17.32 11.16
C ASP A 240 -4.88 -16.44 9.94
N GLY A 241 -3.96 -15.55 9.55
CA GLY A 241 -4.14 -14.63 8.44
C GLY A 241 -5.34 -13.70 8.57
N TYR A 242 -5.80 -13.41 9.79
CA TYR A 242 -6.98 -12.60 10.06
C TYR A 242 -8.29 -13.18 9.51
N ILE A 243 -8.39 -14.50 9.32
CA ILE A 243 -9.63 -15.10 8.83
C ILE A 243 -10.78 -14.90 9.83
N GLY A 244 -11.97 -14.59 9.33
CA GLY A 244 -13.20 -14.42 10.11
C GLY A 244 -14.43 -14.94 9.39
N GLU A 245 -15.53 -15.05 10.14
CA GLU A 245 -16.85 -15.33 9.56
C GLU A 245 -17.44 -14.13 8.84
N GLU A 246 -17.04 -12.93 9.25
CA GLU A 246 -17.52 -11.65 8.76
C GLU A 246 -16.32 -10.70 8.70
N ASP A 247 -16.42 -9.71 7.82
CA ASP A 247 -15.46 -8.63 7.68
C ASP A 247 -15.57 -7.64 8.88
N VAL A 248 -14.86 -7.94 9.98
CA VAL A 248 -14.86 -7.12 11.22
C VAL A 248 -13.76 -6.08 11.16
N GLY A 249 -14.15 -4.80 11.28
CA GLY A 249 -13.24 -3.66 11.16
C GLY A 249 -12.75 -3.39 9.73
N HIS A 250 -13.21 -4.20 8.77
CA HIS A 250 -13.06 -3.98 7.32
C HIS A 250 -14.25 -3.21 6.71
N LEU A 251 -15.43 -3.22 7.36
CA LEU A 251 -16.67 -2.63 6.82
C LEU A 251 -17.03 -1.22 7.34
N GLY A 252 -16.13 -0.56 8.08
CA GLY A 252 -16.32 0.84 8.45
C GLY A 252 -15.60 1.76 7.47
N GLU A 253 -16.28 2.82 7.01
CA GLU A 253 -15.72 3.96 6.25
C GLU A 253 -14.53 4.68 6.94
N ASP A 254 -14.05 4.17 8.09
CA ASP A 254 -13.08 4.85 8.95
C ASP A 254 -11.78 4.07 9.19
N TYR A 255 -11.67 2.78 8.78
CA TYR A 255 -10.49 1.95 9.16
C TYR A 255 -9.62 1.47 7.99
N PHE A 256 -10.19 1.27 6.80
CA PHE A 256 -9.39 0.99 5.60
C PHE A 256 -9.11 2.26 4.84
N GLY A 257 -7.90 2.78 5.04
CA GLY A 257 -7.38 3.83 4.19
C GLY A 257 -7.81 5.24 4.59
N THR A 258 -8.66 5.46 5.60
CA THR A 258 -9.00 6.83 5.98
C THR A 258 -7.82 7.51 6.65
N VAL A 259 -7.39 8.64 6.10
CA VAL A 259 -6.31 9.45 6.70
C VAL A 259 -6.90 10.29 7.83
N THR A 260 -6.45 10.01 9.04
CA THR A 260 -6.89 10.66 10.28
C THR A 260 -6.16 11.98 10.53
N ALA A 261 -6.71 12.83 11.40
CA ALA A 261 -6.08 14.08 11.80
C ALA A 261 -4.66 13.89 12.39
N CYS A 262 -4.41 12.76 13.05
CA CYS A 262 -3.09 12.45 13.61
C CYS A 262 -2.05 12.20 12.51
N GLU A 263 -2.44 11.46 11.46
CA GLU A 263 -1.57 11.24 10.29
C GLU A 263 -1.35 12.55 9.51
N ILE A 264 -2.37 13.40 9.39
CA ILE A 264 -2.23 14.74 8.79
C ILE A 264 -1.22 15.59 9.57
N GLU A 265 -1.33 15.64 10.90
CA GLU A 265 -0.37 16.39 11.72
C GLU A 265 1.07 15.88 11.54
N LEU A 266 1.25 14.57 11.39
CA LEU A 266 2.55 13.96 11.15
C LEU A 266 3.10 14.28 9.75
N LEU A 267 2.25 14.49 8.75
CA LEU A 267 2.68 14.95 7.41
C LEU A 267 3.09 16.43 7.41
N GLU A 268 2.41 17.27 8.20
CA GLU A 268 2.67 18.72 8.27
C GLU A 268 4.01 19.09 9.00
N LYS A 269 4.65 18.12 9.67
CA LYS A 269 5.81 18.36 10.55
C LYS A 269 6.93 17.31 10.32
N PRO A 270 8.18 17.61 10.73
CA PRO A 270 9.22 16.58 10.85
C PRO A 270 8.73 15.44 11.74
N LEU A 271 9.06 14.19 11.38
CA LEU A 271 8.63 13.04 12.17
C LEU A 271 9.19 13.12 13.60
N PRO A 272 8.36 13.00 14.64
CA PRO A 272 8.84 12.90 16.01
C PRO A 272 9.69 11.64 16.16
N ALA A 273 10.61 11.60 17.11
CA ALA A 273 11.43 10.40 17.33
C ALA A 273 10.54 9.18 17.63
N ASP A 274 9.53 9.37 18.48
CA ASP A 274 8.53 8.36 18.83
C ASP A 274 7.21 8.65 18.14
N LEU A 275 6.77 7.73 17.27
CA LEU A 275 5.46 7.82 16.65
C LEU A 275 4.35 7.52 17.67
N PRO A 276 3.20 8.22 17.59
CA PRO A 276 1.98 7.77 18.24
C PRO A 276 1.46 6.47 17.59
N THR A 277 0.49 5.83 18.22
CA THR A 277 -0.24 4.71 17.62
C THR A 277 -1.10 5.23 16.45
N VAL A 278 -0.65 4.98 15.21
CA VAL A 278 -1.32 5.41 13.97
C VAL A 278 -1.12 4.39 12.85
N ASN A 279 -1.93 4.46 11.79
CA ASN A 279 -1.64 3.75 10.55
C ASN A 279 -0.62 4.57 9.73
N LYS A 280 0.66 4.19 9.82
CA LYS A 280 1.75 4.93 9.16
C LYS A 280 1.80 4.75 7.64
N ASP A 281 0.90 3.99 7.02
CA ASP A 281 0.98 3.67 5.60
C ASP A 281 0.93 4.93 4.71
N VAL A 282 0.10 5.92 5.05
CA VAL A 282 0.07 7.20 4.32
C VAL A 282 1.41 7.95 4.44
N LEU A 283 2.08 7.84 5.58
CA LEU A 283 3.40 8.46 5.81
C LEU A 283 4.47 7.77 4.95
N ILE A 284 4.39 6.46 4.77
CA ILE A 284 5.27 5.69 3.86
C ILE A 284 5.03 6.12 2.41
N LEU A 285 3.77 6.13 1.97
CA LEU A 285 3.40 6.48 0.61
C LEU A 285 3.83 7.90 0.25
N MET A 286 3.56 8.88 1.13
CA MET A 286 3.96 10.27 0.88
C MET A 286 5.48 10.46 0.89
N ALA A 287 6.20 9.83 1.82
CA ALA A 287 7.66 9.88 1.81
C ALA A 287 8.26 9.30 0.52
N ALA A 288 7.68 8.20 0.03
CA ALA A 288 8.05 7.62 -1.27
C ALA A 288 7.71 8.55 -2.44
N TYR A 289 6.50 9.12 -2.44
CA TYR A 289 5.98 10.00 -3.49
C TYR A 289 6.84 11.26 -3.66
N GLU A 290 7.21 11.90 -2.55
CA GLU A 290 8.08 13.09 -2.52
C GLU A 290 9.55 12.75 -2.80
N GLY A 291 9.94 11.49 -2.66
CA GLY A 291 11.33 11.06 -2.69
C GLY A 291 12.12 11.51 -1.47
N ASP A 292 11.47 11.64 -0.30
CA ASP A 292 12.12 11.90 0.98
C ASP A 292 12.81 10.62 1.47
N MET A 293 14.09 10.52 1.17
CA MET A 293 14.92 9.36 1.46
C MET A 293 14.99 9.03 2.96
N ASP A 294 15.15 10.04 3.82
CA ASP A 294 15.37 9.82 5.25
C ASP A 294 14.06 9.40 5.93
N ARG A 295 12.95 10.08 5.56
CA ARG A 295 11.61 9.75 6.07
C ARG A 295 11.17 8.37 5.60
N TYR A 296 11.37 8.06 4.32
CA TYR A 296 11.01 6.76 3.76
C TYR A 296 11.87 5.64 4.36
N ALA A 297 13.19 5.81 4.46
CA ALA A 297 14.07 4.80 5.06
C ALA A 297 13.74 4.47 6.52
N ARG A 298 13.20 5.44 7.27
CA ARG A 298 12.73 5.23 8.64
C ARG A 298 11.40 4.49 8.72
N LEU A 299 10.46 4.82 7.84
CA LEU A 299 9.08 4.33 7.93
C LEU A 299 8.85 2.99 7.22
N ALA A 300 9.60 2.72 6.15
CA ALA A 300 9.38 1.61 5.24
C ALA A 300 9.31 0.26 5.96
N ARG A 301 8.41 -0.61 5.46
CA ARG A 301 8.22 -1.97 5.93
C ARG A 301 9.13 -2.94 5.13
N PRO A 302 9.33 -4.19 5.61
CA PRO A 302 10.10 -5.18 4.86
C PRO A 302 9.50 -5.54 3.49
N GLU A 303 8.17 -5.55 3.39
CA GLU A 303 7.43 -5.78 2.15
C GLU A 303 6.70 -4.51 1.72
N PHE A 304 6.50 -4.37 0.41
CA PHE A 304 5.82 -3.19 -0.13
C PHE A 304 4.33 -3.20 0.22
N ILE A 305 3.85 -2.05 0.66
CA ILE A 305 2.42 -1.80 0.79
C ILE A 305 1.81 -1.45 -0.57
N ARG A 306 0.48 -1.57 -0.68
CA ARG A 306 -0.23 -1.21 -1.91
C ARG A 306 0.03 0.23 -2.32
N GLY A 307 0.31 0.44 -3.61
CA GLY A 307 0.64 1.75 -4.17
C GLY A 307 2.08 2.22 -3.94
N GLU A 308 2.83 1.58 -3.05
CA GLU A 308 4.18 2.02 -2.67
C GLU A 308 5.14 2.02 -3.86
N ALA A 309 5.14 0.94 -4.65
CA ALA A 309 5.98 0.83 -5.84
C ALA A 309 5.80 2.01 -6.81
N ALA A 310 4.57 2.50 -6.95
CA ALA A 310 4.27 3.60 -7.84
C ALA A 310 4.68 4.95 -7.24
N CYS A 311 4.50 5.14 -5.93
CA CYS A 311 5.00 6.31 -5.21
C CYS A 311 6.53 6.37 -5.28
N ILE A 312 7.22 5.25 -5.08
CA ILE A 312 8.68 5.13 -5.23
C ILE A 312 9.11 5.53 -6.64
N ALA A 313 8.46 4.99 -7.67
CA ALA A 313 8.78 5.33 -9.06
C ALA A 313 8.65 6.84 -9.30
N ARG A 314 7.54 7.47 -8.87
CA ARG A 314 7.37 8.93 -8.97
C ARG A 314 8.47 9.68 -8.20
N GLY A 315 8.77 9.28 -6.95
CA GLY A 315 9.83 9.90 -6.15
C GLY A 315 11.22 9.80 -6.79
N ILE A 316 11.54 8.67 -7.42
CA ILE A 316 12.78 8.48 -8.19
C ILE A 316 12.87 9.50 -9.35
N TYR A 317 11.77 9.70 -10.07
CA TYR A 317 11.71 10.68 -11.15
C TYR A 317 11.96 12.12 -10.67
N HIS A 318 11.57 12.45 -9.43
CA HIS A 318 11.62 13.81 -8.89
C HIS A 318 12.89 14.11 -8.09
N ASN A 319 13.49 13.13 -7.40
CA ASN A 319 14.60 13.34 -6.48
C ASN A 319 15.87 12.55 -6.89
N THR A 320 16.97 13.27 -7.18
CA THR A 320 18.24 12.64 -7.61
C THR A 320 18.90 11.79 -6.52
N CYS A 321 18.82 12.21 -5.25
CA CYS A 321 19.43 11.45 -4.16
C CYS A 321 18.67 10.16 -3.90
N PHE A 322 17.34 10.23 -3.92
CA PHE A 322 16.46 9.07 -3.81
C PHE A 322 16.67 8.10 -4.98
N ALA A 323 16.76 8.60 -6.21
CA ALA A 323 17.08 7.79 -7.38
C ALA A 323 18.44 7.09 -7.27
N LYS A 324 19.46 7.79 -6.77
CA LYS A 324 20.79 7.21 -6.56
C LYS A 324 20.76 6.11 -5.50
N TRP A 325 20.04 6.31 -4.40
CA TRP A 325 19.88 5.33 -3.34
C TRP A 325 19.17 4.07 -3.85
N TRP A 326 18.07 4.21 -4.59
CA TRP A 326 17.39 3.08 -5.23
C TRP A 326 18.23 2.38 -6.30
N GLY A 327 19.06 3.13 -7.03
CA GLY A 327 20.01 2.58 -7.98
C GLY A 327 21.00 1.58 -7.35
N THR A 328 21.34 1.71 -6.06
CA THR A 328 22.21 0.74 -5.37
C THR A 328 21.54 -0.59 -5.05
N ARG A 329 20.20 -0.66 -5.17
CA ARG A 329 19.40 -1.86 -4.87
C ARG A 329 19.02 -2.65 -6.12
N ASN A 330 19.30 -2.13 -7.31
CA ASN A 330 18.86 -2.69 -8.59
C ASN A 330 17.35 -2.95 -8.67
N LEU A 331 16.56 -2.09 -8.01
CA LEU A 331 15.10 -2.07 -8.10
C LEU A 331 14.67 -0.83 -8.87
N PHE A 332 13.60 -0.94 -9.66
CA PHE A 332 13.10 0.11 -10.56
C PHE A 332 14.14 0.68 -11.55
N PRO A 333 14.90 -0.18 -12.27
CA PRO A 333 15.98 0.27 -13.16
C PRO A 333 15.51 1.26 -14.22
N ALA A 334 14.35 1.04 -14.84
CA ALA A 334 13.77 2.00 -15.79
C ALA A 334 13.53 3.39 -15.18
N ALA A 335 12.98 3.47 -13.96
CA ALA A 335 12.73 4.77 -13.31
C ALA A 335 14.06 5.47 -12.95
N VAL A 336 15.04 4.72 -12.44
CA VAL A 336 16.37 5.26 -12.12
C VAL A 336 17.06 5.75 -13.39
N ASN A 337 17.02 4.98 -14.47
CA ASN A 337 17.61 5.34 -15.76
C ASN A 337 16.92 6.55 -16.40
N ALA A 338 15.61 6.70 -16.20
CA ALA A 338 14.88 7.90 -16.60
C ALA A 338 15.44 9.15 -15.91
N ARG A 339 15.58 9.10 -14.57
CA ARG A 339 16.16 10.20 -13.79
C ARG A 339 17.60 10.49 -14.21
N ARG A 340 18.42 9.46 -14.45
CA ARG A 340 19.81 9.61 -14.94
C ARG A 340 19.85 10.34 -16.28
N THR A 341 18.99 9.96 -17.22
CA THR A 341 18.86 10.63 -18.52
C THR A 341 18.51 12.11 -18.37
N MET A 342 17.54 12.41 -17.53
CA MET A 342 17.11 13.79 -17.24
C MET A 342 18.21 14.68 -16.67
N VAL A 343 19.17 14.10 -15.93
CA VAL A 343 20.38 14.79 -15.45
C VAL A 343 21.60 14.61 -16.35
N ASN A 344 21.37 14.16 -17.59
CA ASN A 344 22.39 13.99 -18.64
C ASN A 344 23.42 12.88 -18.41
N ASP A 345 23.12 11.92 -17.53
CA ASP A 345 23.93 10.73 -17.32
C ASP A 345 23.42 9.55 -18.18
N LEU A 346 24.26 9.11 -19.12
CA LEU A 346 24.01 7.97 -20.00
C LEU A 346 24.91 6.76 -19.69
N SER A 347 25.59 6.75 -18.55
CA SER A 347 26.51 5.63 -18.21
C SER A 347 25.79 4.31 -17.95
N TYR A 348 24.46 4.31 -17.83
CA TYR A 348 23.65 3.09 -17.80
C TYR A 348 23.45 2.45 -19.18
N LEU A 349 23.55 3.21 -20.27
CA LEU A 349 23.38 2.72 -21.65
C LEU A 349 24.60 1.93 -22.10
N THR A 350 24.65 0.67 -21.66
CA THR A 350 25.66 -0.31 -22.01
C THR A 350 25.16 -1.23 -23.13
N PRO A 351 26.06 -1.81 -23.94
CA PRO A 351 25.67 -2.84 -24.90
C PRO A 351 24.99 -4.02 -24.18
N GLY A 352 23.75 -4.33 -24.58
CA GLY A 352 22.98 -5.43 -23.99
C GLY A 352 22.08 -5.05 -22.82
N ILE A 353 21.83 -3.75 -22.59
CA ILE A 353 20.77 -3.33 -21.66
C ILE A 353 19.43 -3.99 -22.00
N ALA A 354 18.76 -4.51 -20.98
CA ALA A 354 17.48 -5.20 -21.09
C ALA A 354 16.36 -4.23 -21.52
N ASP A 355 15.34 -4.72 -22.22
CA ASP A 355 14.27 -3.88 -22.75
C ASP A 355 13.42 -3.24 -21.63
N GLU A 356 13.26 -3.97 -20.52
CA GLU A 356 12.56 -3.55 -19.30
C GLU A 356 13.31 -2.46 -18.52
N ASP A 357 14.62 -2.29 -18.76
CA ASP A 357 15.45 -1.28 -18.10
C ASP A 357 15.52 0.03 -18.90
N LEU A 358 15.06 0.01 -20.15
CA LEU A 358 15.03 1.20 -21.00
C LEU A 358 13.93 2.15 -20.54
N PRO A 359 14.28 3.39 -20.12
CA PRO A 359 13.29 4.33 -19.64
C PRO A 359 12.42 4.85 -20.79
N TYR A 360 11.15 5.09 -20.50
CA TYR A 360 10.23 5.73 -21.45
C TYR A 360 10.11 7.23 -21.19
N LEU A 361 9.48 7.66 -20.09
CA LEU A 361 9.40 9.09 -19.79
C LEU A 361 10.79 9.61 -19.36
N ILE A 362 11.51 10.28 -20.25
CA ILE A 362 12.89 10.78 -20.01
C ILE A 362 13.00 12.32 -20.00
N TRP A 363 11.87 13.03 -20.06
CA TRP A 363 11.81 14.48 -20.28
C TRP A 363 11.00 15.26 -19.23
N HIS A 364 10.54 14.60 -18.17
CA HIS A 364 9.75 15.20 -17.09
C HIS A 364 10.12 14.56 -15.75
N PRO A 365 10.31 15.33 -14.65
CA PRO A 365 10.07 16.78 -14.52
C PRO A 365 11.21 17.65 -15.07
N LEU A 366 12.34 17.05 -15.41
CA LEU A 366 13.51 17.77 -15.94
C LEU A 366 13.71 17.50 -17.42
N ARG A 367 14.21 18.51 -18.14
CA ARG A 367 14.48 18.44 -19.57
C ARG A 367 15.94 18.00 -19.80
N PRO A 368 16.19 16.84 -20.43
CA PRO A 368 17.54 16.46 -20.82
C PRO A 368 18.08 17.43 -21.87
N HIS A 369 19.39 17.62 -21.85
CA HIS A 369 20.09 18.46 -22.82
C HIS A 369 20.04 17.83 -24.22
N PHE A 370 20.00 18.66 -25.26
CA PHE A 370 19.99 18.23 -26.66
C PHE A 370 21.06 17.17 -26.97
N ASN A 371 22.30 17.39 -26.53
CA ASN A 371 23.42 16.45 -26.77
C ASN A 371 23.20 15.09 -26.11
N THR A 372 22.51 15.03 -24.96
CA THR A 372 22.16 13.78 -24.28
C THR A 372 21.22 12.97 -25.15
N LEU A 373 20.13 13.60 -25.63
CA LEU A 373 19.18 12.94 -26.51
C LEU A 373 19.81 12.51 -27.83
N PHE A 374 20.67 13.37 -28.42
CA PHE A 374 21.41 13.01 -29.62
C PHE A 374 22.31 11.78 -29.42
N GLU A 375 22.97 11.68 -28.26
CA GLU A 375 23.83 10.54 -27.95
C GLU A 375 23.03 9.26 -27.67
N ILE A 376 21.82 9.35 -27.12
CA ILE A 376 20.89 8.21 -27.03
C ILE A 376 20.58 7.70 -28.44
N VAL A 377 20.23 8.60 -29.37
CA VAL A 377 19.93 8.22 -30.77
C VAL A 377 21.10 7.49 -31.41
N ARG A 378 22.34 7.90 -31.11
CA ARG A 378 23.55 7.28 -31.64
C ARG A 378 23.84 5.89 -31.05
N ARG A 379 23.46 5.65 -29.78
CA ARG A 379 23.80 4.42 -29.04
C ARG A 379 22.69 3.37 -29.04
N GLU A 380 21.43 3.79 -29.00
CA GLU A 380 20.30 2.91 -28.70
C GLU A 380 19.08 3.20 -29.60
N PRO A 381 18.98 2.49 -30.74
CA PRO A 381 17.86 2.61 -31.67
C PRO A 381 16.48 2.30 -31.08
N ARG A 382 16.40 1.43 -30.06
CA ARG A 382 15.13 1.06 -29.42
C ARG A 382 14.46 2.26 -28.73
N MET A 383 15.22 3.30 -28.39
CA MET A 383 14.72 4.51 -27.73
C MET A 383 14.35 5.65 -28.70
N TRP A 384 14.41 5.46 -30.02
CA TRP A 384 14.19 6.59 -30.95
C TRP A 384 12.80 7.23 -30.84
N VAL A 385 11.73 6.43 -30.67
CA VAL A 385 10.37 6.95 -30.45
C VAL A 385 10.33 7.73 -29.14
N THR A 386 10.95 7.21 -28.08
CA THR A 386 11.09 7.89 -26.79
C THR A 386 11.79 9.23 -26.91
N VAL A 387 12.88 9.31 -27.69
CA VAL A 387 13.58 10.56 -27.94
C VAL A 387 12.72 11.52 -28.77
N ALA A 388 11.89 11.02 -29.70
CA ALA A 388 10.98 11.88 -30.46
C ALA A 388 9.95 12.58 -29.56
N HIS A 389 9.35 11.87 -28.60
CA HIS A 389 8.50 12.46 -27.56
C HIS A 389 9.26 13.53 -26.76
N ALA A 390 10.47 13.21 -26.29
CA ALA A 390 11.32 14.17 -25.58
C ALA A 390 11.65 15.42 -26.42
N CYS A 391 11.81 15.28 -27.75
CA CYS A 391 12.06 16.41 -28.64
C CYS A 391 10.85 17.33 -28.76
N ILE A 392 9.63 16.80 -28.78
CA ILE A 392 8.40 17.60 -28.77
C ILE A 392 8.33 18.39 -27.45
N ALA A 393 8.42 17.69 -26.32
CA ALA A 393 8.34 18.30 -25.00
C ALA A 393 9.44 19.32 -24.69
N CYS A 394 10.65 19.10 -25.22
CA CYS A 394 11.80 20.00 -25.05
C CYS A 394 11.96 21.02 -26.19
N ASN A 395 11.09 21.00 -27.20
CA ASN A 395 11.15 21.86 -28.38
C ASN A 395 12.46 21.74 -29.20
N TYR A 396 12.94 20.52 -29.44
CA TYR A 396 14.15 20.22 -30.22
C TYR A 396 13.83 19.78 -31.66
N THR A 397 13.37 20.72 -32.47
CA THR A 397 12.95 20.49 -33.88
C THR A 397 14.01 19.79 -34.72
N ARG A 398 15.27 20.24 -34.66
CA ARG A 398 16.36 19.67 -35.47
C ARG A 398 16.59 18.18 -35.24
N LEU A 399 16.50 17.71 -33.99
CA LEU A 399 16.67 16.29 -33.68
C LEU A 399 15.42 15.50 -34.08
N PHE A 400 14.24 16.08 -33.89
CA PHE A 400 12.98 15.48 -34.33
C PHE A 400 12.95 15.26 -35.85
N ASP A 401 13.34 16.26 -36.65
CA ASP A 401 13.39 16.16 -38.11
C ASP A 401 14.34 15.06 -38.59
N LEU A 402 15.44 14.88 -37.86
CA LEU A 402 16.37 13.78 -38.11
C LEU A 402 15.75 12.42 -37.76
N LEU A 403 14.96 12.33 -36.69
CA LEU A 403 14.38 11.09 -36.22
C LEU A 403 13.15 10.65 -37.01
N LEU A 404 12.31 11.59 -37.44
CA LEU A 404 11.00 11.29 -38.03
C LEU A 404 11.05 10.28 -39.20
N PRO A 405 12.00 10.36 -40.15
CA PRO A 405 12.11 9.38 -41.24
C PRO A 405 12.60 7.99 -40.81
N ARG A 406 13.08 7.84 -39.57
CA ARG A 406 13.74 6.64 -39.03
C ARG A 406 12.88 5.89 -38.01
N ILE A 407 11.77 6.49 -37.58
CA ILE A 407 10.83 5.89 -36.64
C ILE A 407 9.53 5.54 -37.35
N THR A 408 8.74 4.66 -36.73
CA THR A 408 7.32 4.53 -37.04
C THR A 408 6.56 5.44 -36.07
N PRO A 409 6.01 6.59 -36.53
CA PRO A 409 5.36 7.53 -35.63
C PRO A 409 4.09 6.94 -35.03
N THR A 410 3.84 7.27 -33.77
CA THR A 410 2.70 6.76 -33.00
C THR A 410 1.58 7.80 -32.93
N ARG A 411 0.36 7.36 -32.60
CA ARG A 411 -0.79 8.26 -32.37
C ARG A 411 -0.53 9.22 -31.21
N GLU A 412 0.11 8.72 -30.16
CA GLU A 412 0.49 9.45 -28.95
C GLU A 412 1.52 10.54 -29.25
N LEU A 413 2.44 10.30 -30.19
CA LEU A 413 3.39 11.31 -30.63
C LEU A 413 2.69 12.49 -31.32
N LEU A 414 1.64 12.23 -32.10
CA LEU A 414 0.81 13.28 -32.68
C LEU A 414 0.00 14.01 -31.61
N TRP A 415 -0.59 13.29 -30.65
CA TRP A 415 -1.33 13.91 -29.55
C TRP A 415 -0.44 14.90 -28.79
N GLU A 416 0.77 14.49 -28.41
CA GLU A 416 1.72 15.39 -27.72
C GLU A 416 2.11 16.58 -28.60
N ALA A 417 2.26 16.39 -29.91
CA ALA A 417 2.50 17.48 -30.86
C ALA A 417 1.31 18.44 -31.02
N GLU A 418 0.07 17.96 -30.92
CA GLU A 418 -1.14 18.77 -30.99
C GLU A 418 -1.27 19.73 -29.80
N GLN A 419 -0.73 19.34 -28.64
CA GLN A 419 -0.67 20.15 -27.42
C GLN A 419 0.62 20.97 -27.29
N ALA A 420 1.63 20.69 -28.13
CA ALA A 420 2.90 21.40 -28.08
C ALA A 420 2.75 22.85 -28.55
N TYR A 421 3.41 23.78 -27.86
CA TYR A 421 3.44 25.20 -28.24
C TYR A 421 4.00 25.44 -29.66
N ASN A 422 4.93 24.60 -30.12
CA ASN A 422 5.52 24.73 -31.44
C ASN A 422 4.72 23.94 -32.49
N PRO A 423 4.09 24.61 -33.48
CA PRO A 423 3.25 23.93 -34.48
C PRO A 423 4.04 23.02 -35.43
N HIS A 424 5.37 23.19 -35.53
CA HIS A 424 6.26 22.42 -36.40
C HIS A 424 6.05 20.90 -36.29
N PHE A 425 5.92 20.39 -35.06
CA PHE A 425 5.75 18.95 -34.82
C PHE A 425 4.41 18.44 -35.35
N LYS A 426 3.33 19.18 -35.12
CA LYS A 426 1.98 18.85 -35.60
C LYS A 426 1.91 18.88 -37.12
N GLU A 427 2.50 19.89 -37.74
CA GLU A 427 2.55 20.04 -39.20
C GLU A 427 3.25 18.87 -39.88
N LEU A 428 4.29 18.30 -39.28
CA LEU A 428 4.99 17.13 -39.81
C LEU A 428 4.24 15.81 -39.61
N LEU A 429 3.48 15.67 -38.51
CA LEU A 429 2.78 14.43 -38.17
C LEU A 429 1.38 14.32 -38.80
N THR A 430 0.72 15.44 -39.07
CA THR A 430 -0.65 15.47 -39.63
C THR A 430 -0.76 14.74 -40.99
N PRO A 431 0.14 14.96 -41.98
CA PRO A 431 0.08 14.24 -43.24
C PRO A 431 0.27 12.72 -43.08
N LEU A 432 1.01 12.28 -42.06
CA LEU A 432 1.25 10.87 -41.78
C LEU A 432 0.00 10.18 -41.20
N LYS A 433 -0.82 10.92 -40.42
CA LYS A 433 -2.15 10.47 -39.98
C LYS A 433 -3.07 10.24 -41.17
N GLU A 434 -3.16 11.20 -42.08
CA GLU A 434 -4.03 11.13 -43.27
C GLU A 434 -3.65 9.96 -44.19
N GLN A 435 -2.37 9.64 -44.26
CA GLN A 435 -1.85 8.50 -45.02
C GLN A 435 -2.00 7.15 -44.29
N GLY A 436 -2.56 7.13 -43.08
CA GLY A 436 -2.73 5.91 -42.28
C GLY A 436 -1.40 5.30 -41.80
N LYS A 437 -0.34 6.11 -41.67
CA LYS A 437 1.01 5.65 -41.29
C LYS A 437 1.27 5.65 -39.78
N LEU A 438 0.35 6.20 -38.98
CA LEU A 438 0.47 6.20 -37.52
C LEU A 438 0.02 4.86 -36.93
N VAL A 439 0.84 4.32 -36.03
CA VAL A 439 0.54 3.09 -35.27
C VAL A 439 0.15 3.42 -33.82
N GLY A 440 -0.44 2.47 -33.10
CA GLY A 440 -0.62 2.59 -31.65
C GLY A 440 0.73 2.46 -30.92
N GLY A 441 0.98 3.33 -29.95
CA GLY A 441 2.20 3.36 -29.14
C GLY A 441 2.04 2.65 -27.78
N ARG A 442 2.92 2.98 -26.83
CA ARG A 442 2.92 2.40 -25.47
C ARG A 442 1.83 3.00 -24.54
N GLY A 443 0.77 3.58 -25.11
CA GLY A 443 -0.40 4.09 -24.39
C GLY A 443 -0.44 5.61 -24.22
N GLU A 444 -1.65 6.16 -24.08
CA GLU A 444 -1.99 7.59 -23.98
C GLU A 444 -1.30 8.34 -22.82
N ALA A 445 -0.68 7.61 -21.88
CA ALA A 445 -0.10 8.14 -20.65
C ALA A 445 0.96 9.23 -20.82
N ALA A 446 1.92 9.01 -21.71
CA ALA A 446 3.01 9.97 -21.89
C ALA A 446 2.58 11.21 -22.67
N SER A 447 1.48 11.09 -23.43
CA SER A 447 0.84 12.18 -24.15
C SER A 447 -0.21 12.94 -23.33
N GLU A 448 -0.50 12.50 -22.10
CA GLU A 448 -1.34 13.28 -21.17
C GLU A 448 -0.74 14.67 -20.97
N GLU A 449 -1.64 15.66 -20.98
CA GLU A 449 -1.31 17.06 -20.75
C GLU A 449 -0.83 17.26 -19.31
N ASP A 450 -1.53 16.66 -18.36
CA ASP A 450 -1.19 16.75 -16.94
C ASP A 450 -0.43 15.51 -16.45
N LYS A 451 0.88 15.68 -16.28
CA LYS A 451 1.79 14.65 -15.76
C LYS A 451 1.87 14.66 -14.23
N GLU A 452 1.41 15.74 -13.61
CA GLU A 452 1.40 15.97 -12.16
C GLU A 452 0.00 16.50 -11.81
N PRO A 453 -1.03 15.63 -11.83
CA PRO A 453 -2.41 16.03 -11.64
C PRO A 453 -2.57 16.93 -10.43
N THR A 454 -3.36 17.99 -10.59
CA THR A 454 -3.78 18.88 -9.49
C THR A 454 -5.28 18.76 -9.26
N GLU A 455 -5.71 19.14 -8.06
CA GLU A 455 -7.10 19.05 -7.65
C GLU A 455 -7.63 20.44 -7.27
N SER A 456 -8.93 20.65 -7.46
CA SER A 456 -9.66 21.86 -7.04
C SER A 456 -10.79 21.56 -6.06
N LEU A 457 -11.15 20.28 -5.93
CA LEU A 457 -12.13 19.76 -4.98
C LEU A 457 -11.41 19.28 -3.71
N VAL A 458 -11.58 20.01 -2.62
CA VAL A 458 -11.08 19.56 -1.31
C VAL A 458 -12.00 18.46 -0.81
N SER A 459 -11.45 17.26 -0.61
CA SER A 459 -12.21 16.16 -0.05
C SER A 459 -12.45 16.35 1.45
N GLY A 460 -13.67 16.09 1.90
CA GLY A 460 -14.01 16.11 3.33
C GLY A 460 -13.43 14.93 4.11
N ARG A 461 -13.12 13.83 3.41
CA ARG A 461 -12.40 12.66 3.92
C ARG A 461 -11.33 12.25 2.92
N LEU A 462 -10.17 11.85 3.44
CA LEU A 462 -9.04 11.40 2.63
C LEU A 462 -8.89 9.90 2.72
N TRP A 463 -8.56 9.30 1.57
CA TRP A 463 -8.40 7.86 1.44
C TRP A 463 -6.99 7.54 0.92
N LEU A 464 -6.29 6.58 1.51
CA LEU A 464 -4.98 6.10 1.06
C LEU A 464 -5.05 5.57 -0.37
N ASP A 465 -6.18 4.95 -0.75
CA ASP A 465 -6.39 4.44 -2.10
C ASP A 465 -6.44 5.55 -3.16
N SER A 466 -6.72 6.80 -2.76
CA SER A 466 -6.61 7.97 -3.64
C SER A 466 -5.18 8.21 -4.13
N LEU A 467 -4.16 7.80 -3.36
CA LEU A 467 -2.75 8.03 -3.72
C LEU A 467 -2.25 7.25 -4.93
N TRP A 468 -2.95 6.18 -5.32
CA TRP A 468 -2.48 5.28 -6.37
C TRP A 468 -3.56 4.79 -7.35
N GLU A 469 -4.80 5.29 -7.25
CA GLU A 469 -6.05 5.06 -8.02
C GLU A 469 -6.01 4.29 -9.39
N LYS A 470 -7.15 4.02 -10.03
CA LYS A 470 -7.23 3.25 -11.32
C LYS A 470 -7.36 4.03 -12.65
N TYR A 471 -7.95 5.23 -12.65
CA TYR A 471 -8.26 6.07 -13.84
C TYR A 471 -7.15 6.90 -14.55
N HIS A 472 -5.92 7.02 -14.06
CA HIS A 472 -4.83 7.72 -14.74
C HIS A 472 -3.87 6.74 -15.42
N PRO A 473 -3.38 7.10 -16.61
CA PRO A 473 -2.56 6.21 -17.40
C PRO A 473 -1.13 6.08 -16.83
N LYS A 474 -0.54 4.90 -17.02
CA LYS A 474 0.73 4.46 -16.41
C LYS A 474 1.94 5.28 -16.90
N LEU A 475 2.39 6.24 -16.10
CA LEU A 475 3.40 7.24 -16.50
C LEU A 475 4.83 6.90 -16.04
N TRP A 476 5.02 6.57 -14.76
CA TRP A 476 6.34 6.43 -14.12
C TRP A 476 6.90 5.02 -14.31
N ALA A 477 7.61 4.78 -15.41
CA ALA A 477 8.07 3.44 -15.79
C ALA A 477 6.93 2.39 -15.83
N GLY A 478 5.73 2.81 -16.26
CA GLY A 478 4.57 1.93 -16.30
C GLY A 478 3.79 1.85 -14.98
N LEU A 479 4.06 2.73 -14.01
CA LEU A 479 3.38 2.83 -12.73
C LEU A 479 2.61 4.15 -12.58
N ARG A 480 1.70 4.21 -11.59
CA ARG A 480 0.79 5.35 -11.36
C ARG A 480 0.74 5.73 -9.87
N ALA A 481 1.07 6.99 -9.57
CA ALA A 481 0.83 7.62 -8.28
C ALA A 481 0.22 9.01 -8.49
N ASN A 482 -0.75 9.40 -7.67
CA ASN A 482 -1.41 10.70 -7.70
C ASN A 482 -1.71 11.14 -6.26
N ALA A 483 -1.01 12.16 -5.75
CA ALA A 483 -1.25 12.71 -4.42
C ALA A 483 -2.09 13.99 -4.42
N ALA A 484 -2.67 14.41 -5.56
CA ALA A 484 -3.29 15.72 -5.75
C ALA A 484 -4.29 16.10 -4.66
N SER A 485 -5.24 15.21 -4.35
CA SER A 485 -6.27 15.47 -3.33
C SER A 485 -5.66 15.62 -1.93
N LEU A 486 -4.62 14.84 -1.60
CA LEU A 486 -3.92 14.94 -0.32
C LEU A 486 -3.07 16.20 -0.24
N GLU A 487 -2.30 16.52 -1.29
CA GLU A 487 -1.51 17.75 -1.36
C GLU A 487 -2.41 18.99 -1.24
N LEU A 488 -3.54 19.03 -1.95
CA LEU A 488 -4.52 20.11 -1.83
C LEU A 488 -5.05 20.21 -0.40
N TYR A 489 -5.44 19.08 0.20
CA TYR A 489 -5.96 19.03 1.56
C TYR A 489 -4.93 19.53 2.60
N LEU A 490 -3.65 19.26 2.40
CA LEU A 490 -2.57 19.75 3.26
C LEU A 490 -2.34 21.26 3.11
N MET A 491 -2.62 21.82 1.93
CA MET A 491 -2.38 23.23 1.63
C MET A 491 -3.53 24.18 2.01
N VAL A 492 -4.77 23.68 2.04
CA VAL A 492 -5.95 24.52 2.34
C VAL A 492 -6.09 24.78 3.85
N PRO A 493 -6.61 25.96 4.26
CA PRO A 493 -6.86 26.24 5.67
C PRO A 493 -7.82 25.25 6.32
N GLU A 494 -7.63 24.99 7.61
CA GLU A 494 -8.49 24.13 8.43
C GLU A 494 -9.98 24.45 8.29
N LYS A 495 -10.34 25.73 8.16
CA LYS A 495 -11.73 26.15 7.94
C LYS A 495 -12.33 25.52 6.68
N ILE A 496 -11.58 25.44 5.58
CA ILE A 496 -12.04 24.83 4.33
C ILE A 496 -12.16 23.31 4.50
N ARG A 497 -11.23 22.68 5.22
CA ARG A 497 -11.30 21.24 5.54
C ARG A 497 -12.57 20.91 6.31
N GLN A 498 -12.93 21.74 7.28
CA GLN A 498 -14.17 21.60 8.06
C GLN A 498 -15.43 21.82 7.21
N GLU A 499 -15.42 22.82 6.33
CA GLU A 499 -16.53 23.06 5.38
C GLU A 499 -16.70 21.87 4.41
N ALA A 500 -15.59 21.28 3.93
CA ALA A 500 -15.61 20.08 3.08
C ALA A 500 -16.16 18.86 3.82
N ALA A 501 -15.73 18.64 5.07
CA ALA A 501 -16.21 17.53 5.90
C ALA A 501 -17.69 17.68 6.30
N ALA A 502 -18.19 18.92 6.41
CA ALA A 502 -19.59 19.22 6.71
C ALA A 502 -20.51 19.25 5.48
N SER A 503 -19.94 19.21 4.27
CA SER A 503 -20.68 19.23 3.01
C SER A 503 -21.49 17.94 2.84
N GLU A 504 -22.75 18.05 2.40
CA GLU A 504 -23.59 16.88 2.09
C GLU A 504 -23.02 16.02 0.95
N VAL A 505 -22.22 16.63 0.06
CA VAL A 505 -21.56 15.96 -1.07
C VAL A 505 -20.19 15.38 -0.66
N GLY A 506 -19.74 15.63 0.57
CA GLY A 506 -18.46 15.16 1.11
C GLY A 506 -17.22 15.84 0.49
N ASN A 507 -17.40 16.92 -0.27
CA ASN A 507 -16.34 17.70 -0.91
C ASN A 507 -16.65 19.20 -0.87
N TYR A 508 -15.62 20.03 -1.03
CA TYR A 508 -15.71 21.48 -1.17
C TYR A 508 -14.99 21.96 -2.44
N ALA A 509 -15.72 22.60 -3.34
CA ALA A 509 -15.12 23.24 -4.50
C ALA A 509 -14.48 24.57 -4.10
N LEU A 510 -13.16 24.70 -4.27
CA LEU A 510 -12.45 25.96 -3.97
C LEU A 510 -12.94 27.13 -4.81
N TYR A 511 -13.42 26.82 -6.01
CA TYR A 511 -13.98 27.78 -6.95
C TYR A 511 -15.42 27.37 -7.22
N GLN A 512 -16.36 28.31 -7.04
CA GLN A 512 -17.74 28.12 -7.46
C GLN A 512 -17.78 28.12 -8.99
N PHE A 513 -17.81 26.93 -9.59
CA PHE A 513 -18.28 26.78 -10.95
C PHE A 513 -19.80 26.68 -10.86
N ASP A 514 -20.46 27.81 -11.09
CA ASP A 514 -21.92 27.88 -11.18
C ASP A 514 -22.32 27.19 -12.49
N ASP A 515 -22.63 25.90 -12.41
CA ASP A 515 -22.92 24.96 -13.49
C ASP A 515 -24.22 25.28 -14.28
N GLY A 516 -24.77 26.47 -14.09
CA GLY A 516 -25.93 27.02 -14.80
C GLY A 516 -25.74 28.40 -15.44
N ILE A 517 -24.55 29.02 -15.36
CA ILE A 517 -24.31 30.31 -16.02
C ILE A 517 -23.24 30.15 -17.09
N ASP A 518 -23.69 30.07 -18.34
CA ASP A 518 -22.92 30.47 -19.51
C ASP A 518 -22.60 31.97 -19.35
N ARG A 519 -21.61 32.29 -18.51
CA ARG A 519 -21.06 33.63 -18.46
C ARG A 519 -20.32 33.75 -19.77
N GLU A 520 -20.91 34.46 -20.73
CA GLU A 520 -20.13 35.16 -21.73
C GLU A 520 -18.93 35.75 -20.99
N TRP A 521 -17.75 35.26 -21.36
CA TRP A 521 -16.48 35.62 -20.77
C TRP A 521 -16.42 37.15 -20.62
N ASP A 522 -16.65 37.66 -19.41
CA ASP A 522 -16.82 39.09 -19.16
C ASP A 522 -15.44 39.74 -19.04
N GLU A 523 -14.89 40.18 -20.17
CA GLU A 523 -13.61 40.88 -20.23
C GLU A 523 -13.61 42.22 -19.44
N SER A 524 -14.78 42.74 -19.04
CA SER A 524 -14.88 43.99 -18.29
C SER A 524 -14.26 43.93 -16.88
N ILE A 525 -14.00 42.73 -16.35
CA ILE A 525 -13.24 42.55 -15.11
C ILE A 525 -11.79 43.05 -15.26
N PHE A 526 -11.21 42.96 -16.47
CA PHE A 526 -9.87 43.46 -16.77
C PHE A 526 -9.88 44.96 -17.13
N GLU A 527 -10.97 45.46 -17.72
CA GLU A 527 -11.12 46.90 -18.02
C GLU A 527 -11.15 47.76 -16.75
N LYS A 528 -11.73 47.23 -15.65
CA LYS A 528 -11.73 47.91 -14.34
C LYS A 528 -10.35 47.90 -13.66
N LEU A 529 -9.44 47.01 -14.04
CA LEU A 529 -8.07 46.97 -13.52
C LEU A 529 -7.13 47.94 -14.26
N THR A 530 -7.46 48.32 -15.49
CA THR A 530 -6.67 49.29 -16.29
C THR A 530 -6.85 50.75 -15.89
N VAL A 531 -7.75 51.09 -14.97
CA VAL A 531 -7.97 52.48 -14.52
C VAL A 531 -7.32 52.74 -13.16
N LYS A 532 -5.99 52.57 -13.08
CA LYS A 532 -5.11 53.26 -12.13
C LYS A 532 -3.68 53.27 -12.69
N ASN A 533 -3.42 54.21 -13.61
CA ASN A 533 -2.11 54.81 -13.79
C ASN A 533 -2.20 56.28 -13.39
#